data_AF-A0A6I3LD59-F1
#
_entry.id   AF-A0A6I3LD59-F1
#
_cell.length_a   1.000
_cell.length_b   1.000
_cell.length_c   1.000
_cell.angle_alpha   90.00
_cell.angle_beta   90.00
_cell.angle_gamma   90.00
#
_symmetry.space_group_name_H-M   'P 1'
#
loop_
_entity.id
_entity.type
_entity.pdbx_description
1 polymer ?
#
loop_
_entity_poly.entity_id
_entity_poly.type
_entity_poly.pdbx_seq_one_letter_code
_entity_poly.pdbx_strand_id
1 'polypeptide(L)'
;VNVPRIVVFMNKVDMVDDPELLELVELEVRDLLSTYEYDGDNSPVIQGSALGALNGEAKWVATVDALMEAVDTWIEQPVRDQDKPFLMPIEDVFSITGRGTVATGRIESGVINTGDPVDIVGMG
;
A
#
# COMPACT_ATOMS: atom_id res chain seq x y z
N VAL A 1 9.97 6.68 8.02
CA VAL A 1 9.11 5.80 7.21
C VAL A 1 9.98 5.33 6.05
N ASN A 2 10.51 4.11 6.09
CA ASN A 2 11.38 3.58 5.05
C ASN A 2 10.52 2.68 4.15
N VAL A 3 10.07 3.18 3.00
CA VAL A 3 9.33 2.39 2.02
C VAL A 3 10.38 1.62 1.19
N PRO A 4 10.41 0.27 1.22
CA PRO A 4 11.51 -0.48 0.61
C PRO A 4 11.33 -0.69 -0.90
N ARG A 5 10.09 -0.72 -1.39
CA ARG A 5 9.73 -0.97 -2.79
C ARG A 5 8.52 -0.14 -3.19
N ILE A 6 8.48 0.25 -4.46
CA ILE A 6 7.38 1.00 -5.06
C ILE A 6 6.87 0.22 -6.27
N VAL A 7 5.54 0.22 -6.45
CA VAL A 7 4.86 -0.18 -7.68
C VAL A 7 4.15 1.07 -8.20
N VAL A 8 4.26 1.34 -9.50
CA VAL A 8 3.67 2.54 -10.11
C VAL A 8 2.47 2.16 -10.96
N PHE A 9 1.39 2.94 -10.82
CA PHE A 9 0.24 2.90 -11.73
C PHE A 9 0.12 4.24 -12.46
N MET A 10 0.42 4.26 -13.76
CA MET A 10 0.21 5.40 -14.63
C MET A 10 -1.26 5.48 -15.02
N ASN A 11 -2.01 6.30 -14.28
CA ASN A 11 -3.44 6.45 -14.44
C ASN A 11 -3.81 7.41 -15.60
N LYS A 12 -5.07 7.32 -16.06
CA LYS A 12 -5.67 8.15 -17.13
C LYS A 12 -5.09 7.93 -18.53
N VAL A 13 -4.59 6.72 -18.80
CA VAL A 13 -4.06 6.34 -20.12
C VAL A 13 -5.15 6.36 -21.20
N ASP A 14 -6.42 6.25 -20.81
CA ASP A 14 -7.58 6.42 -21.70
C ASP A 14 -7.72 7.83 -22.28
N MET A 15 -7.06 8.84 -21.68
CA MET A 15 -7.12 10.23 -22.11
C MET A 15 -5.92 10.63 -23.00
N VAL A 16 -5.01 9.69 -23.28
CA VAL A 16 -3.79 9.93 -24.05
C VAL A 16 -3.78 8.99 -25.25
N ASP A 17 -3.92 9.57 -26.44
CA ASP A 17 -3.97 8.81 -27.69
C ASP A 17 -2.57 8.56 -28.31
N ASP A 18 -1.54 9.24 -27.80
CA ASP A 18 -0.17 9.19 -28.31
C ASP A 18 0.69 8.20 -27.49
N PRO A 19 1.08 7.05 -28.07
CA PRO A 19 1.94 6.07 -27.40
C PRO A 19 3.33 6.63 -27.07
N GLU A 20 3.89 7.53 -27.88
CA GLU A 20 5.23 8.09 -27.65
C GLU A 20 5.25 8.94 -26.38
N LEU A 21 4.15 9.66 -26.10
CA LEU A 21 4.00 10.44 -24.87
C LEU A 21 3.92 9.55 -23.64
N LEU A 22 3.24 8.40 -23.73
CA LEU A 22 3.15 7.44 -22.64
C LEU A 22 4.51 6.80 -22.33
N GLU A 23 5.26 6.41 -23.36
CA GLU A 23 6.62 5.87 -23.22
C GLU A 23 7.58 6.91 -22.60
N LEU A 24 7.47 8.18 -23.01
CA LEU A 24 8.27 9.26 -22.44
C LEU A 24 8.01 9.45 -20.94
N VAL A 25 6.73 9.48 -20.53
CA VAL A 25 6.37 9.63 -19.12
C VAL A 25 6.83 8.42 -18.31
N GLU A 26 6.74 7.21 -18.86
CA GLU A 26 7.27 6.02 -18.18
C GLU A 26 8.79 6.14 -17.95
N LEU A 27 9.55 6.60 -18.94
CA LEU A 27 10.98 6.83 -18.82
C LEU A 27 11.29 7.87 -17.71
N GLU A 28 10.57 9.00 -17.69
CA GLU A 28 10.74 10.02 -16.65
C GLU A 28 10.43 9.50 -15.25
N VAL A 29 9.42 8.63 -15.11
CA VAL A 29 9.10 7.98 -13.83
C VAL A 29 10.23 7.05 -13.39
N ARG A 30 10.79 6.26 -14.32
CA ARG A 30 11.91 5.35 -14.01
C ARG A 30 13.16 6.11 -13.59
N ASP A 31 13.47 7.20 -14.29
CA ASP A 31 14.57 8.10 -13.92
C ASP A 31 14.36 8.72 -12.53
N LEU A 32 13.11 9.09 -12.20
CA LEU A 32 12.78 9.62 -10.88
C LEU A 32 12.94 8.57 -9.77
N LEU A 33 12.51 7.33 -10.02
CA LEU A 33 12.71 6.21 -9.10
C LEU A 33 14.20 6.01 -8.83
N SER A 34 15.01 5.93 -9.89
CA SER A 34 16.47 5.80 -9.80
C SER A 34 17.12 6.98 -9.07
N THR A 35 16.63 8.21 -9.28
CA THR A 35 17.11 9.42 -8.58
C THR A 35 16.94 9.33 -7.07
N TYR A 36 15.87 8.66 -6.60
CA TYR A 36 15.60 8.42 -5.19
C TYR A 36 16.07 7.04 -4.69
N GLU A 37 17.02 6.43 -5.38
CA GLU A 37 17.65 5.16 -5.01
C GLU A 37 16.69 3.95 -5.01
N TYR A 38 15.55 4.04 -5.72
CA TYR A 38 14.71 2.89 -6.03
C TYR A 38 15.18 2.19 -7.32
N ASP A 39 14.76 0.94 -7.51
CA ASP A 39 15.05 0.16 -8.72
C ASP A 39 14.19 0.64 -9.89
N GLY A 40 14.57 1.75 -10.53
CA GLY A 40 13.82 2.32 -11.65
C GLY A 40 13.76 1.40 -12.89
N ASP A 41 14.77 0.55 -13.08
CA ASP A 41 14.85 -0.35 -14.22
C ASP A 41 13.84 -1.51 -14.10
N ASN A 42 13.68 -2.09 -12.91
CA ASN A 42 12.84 -3.27 -12.70
C ASN A 42 11.52 -3.00 -11.97
N SER A 43 11.34 -1.82 -11.35
CA SER A 43 10.09 -1.49 -10.67
C SER A 43 8.91 -1.62 -11.65
N PRO A 44 7.81 -2.30 -11.25
CA PRO A 44 6.66 -2.45 -12.12
C PRO A 44 5.99 -1.09 -12.33
N VAL A 45 5.76 -0.76 -13.61
CA VAL A 45 5.00 0.40 -14.05
C VAL A 45 3.84 -0.11 -14.89
N ILE A 46 2.62 0.08 -14.40
CA ILE A 46 1.40 -0.41 -15.04
C ILE A 46 0.64 0.79 -15.60
N GLN A 47 0.37 0.77 -16.90
CA GLN A 47 -0.41 1.79 -17.58
C GLN A 47 -1.90 1.40 -17.59
N GLY A 48 -2.79 2.27 -17.12
CA GLY A 48 -4.21 1.96 -17.06
C GLY A 48 -5.14 3.14 -16.81
N SER A 49 -6.42 2.81 -16.58
CA SER A 49 -7.46 3.78 -16.26
C SER A 49 -8.27 3.31 -15.06
N ALA A 50 -8.11 3.98 -13.92
CA ALA A 50 -8.91 3.72 -12.74
C ALA A 50 -10.40 4.06 -12.96
N LEU A 51 -10.69 5.10 -13.75
CA LEU A 51 -12.07 5.48 -14.08
C LEU A 51 -12.72 4.43 -14.99
N GLY A 52 -12.02 4.01 -16.05
CA GLY A 52 -12.50 2.96 -16.93
C GLY A 52 -12.71 1.63 -16.19
N ALA A 53 -11.81 1.27 -15.28
CA ALA A 53 -11.94 0.10 -14.44
C ALA A 53 -13.16 0.19 -13.51
N LEU A 54 -13.38 1.36 -12.88
CA LEU A 54 -14.53 1.62 -12.02
C LEU A 54 -15.86 1.53 -12.80
N ASN A 55 -15.85 1.92 -14.08
CA ASN A 55 -17.01 1.79 -14.97
C ASN A 55 -17.23 0.35 -15.47
N GLY A 56 -16.35 -0.59 -15.12
CA GLY A 56 -16.47 -2.00 -15.49
C GLY A 56 -16.00 -2.33 -16.90
N GLU A 57 -15.21 -1.45 -17.53
CA GLU A 57 -14.63 -1.72 -18.84
C GLU A 57 -13.53 -2.79 -18.71
N ALA A 58 -13.76 -3.96 -19.31
CA ALA A 58 -12.91 -5.14 -19.13
C ALA A 58 -11.41 -4.89 -19.40
N LYS A 59 -11.08 -4.05 -20.40
CA LYS A 59 -9.69 -3.65 -20.71
C LYS A 59 -9.01 -3.01 -19.50
N TRP A 60 -9.72 -2.13 -18.79
CA TRP A 60 -9.16 -1.35 -17.70
C TRP A 60 -9.22 -2.09 -16.36
N VAL A 61 -10.25 -2.92 -16.15
CA VAL A 61 -10.30 -3.85 -15.00
C VAL A 61 -9.04 -4.73 -14.99
N ALA A 62 -8.65 -5.27 -16.15
CA ALA A 62 -7.44 -6.09 -16.28
C ALA A 62 -6.15 -5.34 -15.87
N THR A 63 -6.08 -4.01 -16.06
CA THR A 63 -4.91 -3.22 -15.62
C THR A 63 -4.83 -3.07 -14.11
N VAL A 64 -5.98 -3.06 -13.42
CA VAL A 64 -6.03 -3.07 -11.95
C VAL A 64 -5.66 -4.45 -11.40
N ASP A 65 -6.13 -5.51 -12.04
CA ASP A 65 -5.73 -6.87 -11.68
C ASP A 65 -4.21 -7.07 -11.84
N ALA A 66 -3.64 -6.58 -12.96
CA ALA A 66 -2.19 -6.60 -13.19
C ALA A 66 -1.41 -5.75 -12.16
N LEU A 67 -1.97 -4.61 -11.73
CA LEU A 67 -1.39 -3.81 -10.64
C LEU A 67 -1.37 -4.61 -9.34
N MET A 68 -2.45 -5.31 -8.99
CA MET A 68 -2.52 -6.11 -7.76
C MET A 68 -1.58 -7.32 -7.83
N GLU A 69 -1.45 -7.97 -8.98
CA GLU A 69 -0.47 -9.05 -9.19
C GLU A 69 0.97 -8.53 -9.04
N ALA A 70 1.27 -7.35 -9.57
CA ALA A 70 2.57 -6.70 -9.38
C ALA A 70 2.82 -6.37 -7.91
N VAL A 71 1.82 -5.92 -7.16
CA VAL A 71 1.94 -5.70 -5.71
C VAL A 71 2.27 -7.01 -4.98
N ASP A 72 1.55 -8.09 -5.28
CA ASP A 72 1.75 -9.39 -4.63
C ASP A 72 3.12 -10.01 -4.93
N THR A 73 3.67 -9.77 -6.12
CA THR A 73 4.94 -10.34 -6.58
C THR A 73 6.15 -9.47 -6.27
N TRP A 74 5.99 -8.15 -6.32
CA TRP A 74 7.08 -7.19 -6.12
C TRP A 74 7.28 -6.81 -4.66
N ILE A 75 6.20 -6.64 -3.88
CA ILE A 75 6.31 -6.20 -2.49
C ILE A 75 6.51 -7.41 -1.58
N GLU A 76 7.67 -7.47 -0.94
CA GLU A 76 7.96 -8.54 0.02
C GLU A 76 6.98 -8.49 1.19
N GLN A 77 6.45 -9.66 1.54
CA GLN A 77 5.60 -9.77 2.71
C GLN A 77 6.42 -9.41 3.95
N PRO A 78 6.02 -8.39 4.73
CA PRO A 78 6.78 -8.01 5.91
C PRO A 78 6.75 -9.13 6.94
N VAL A 79 7.93 -9.43 7.50
CA VAL A 79 8.04 -10.39 8.60
C VAL A 79 7.28 -9.84 9.80
N ARG A 80 6.39 -10.67 10.37
CA ARG A 80 5.66 -10.33 11.59
C ARG A 80 6.48 -10.73 12.80
N ASP A 81 6.80 -9.78 13.67
CA ASP A 81 7.56 -10.02 14.89
C ASP A 81 6.68 -10.60 16.00
N GLN A 82 6.20 -11.83 15.83
CA GLN A 82 5.25 -12.48 16.76
C GLN A 82 5.88 -12.89 18.10
N ASP A 83 7.19 -13.12 18.13
CA ASP A 83 7.92 -13.56 19.33
C ASP A 83 8.27 -12.41 20.29
N LYS A 84 8.06 -11.16 19.86
CA LYS A 84 8.27 -9.98 20.71
C LYS A 84 7.08 -9.76 21.64
N PRO A 85 7.24 -8.98 22.73
CA PRO A 85 6.10 -8.54 23.52
C PRO A 85 5.06 -7.79 22.69
N PHE A 86 3.80 -7.88 23.10
CA PHE A 86 2.71 -7.14 22.46
C PHE A 86 2.99 -5.63 22.51
N LEU A 87 2.91 -5.00 21.34
CA LEU A 87 2.96 -3.56 21.20
C LEU A 87 2.01 -3.13 20.08
N MET A 88 1.13 -2.20 20.38
CA MET A 88 0.19 -1.63 19.42
C MET A 88 0.12 -0.11 19.62
N PRO A 89 0.62 0.68 18.66
CA PRO A 89 0.35 2.11 18.62
C PRO A 89 -1.15 2.37 18.52
N ILE A 90 -1.67 3.30 19.33
CA ILE A 90 -3.07 3.71 19.27
C ILE A 90 -3.20 4.79 18.18
N GLU A 91 -4.00 4.52 17.16
CA GLU A 91 -4.31 5.44 16.06
C GLU A 91 -5.56 6.28 16.37
N ASP A 92 -6.59 5.67 16.95
CA ASP A 92 -7.83 6.36 17.33
C ASP A 92 -8.54 5.65 18.50
N VAL A 93 -9.42 6.36 19.21
CA VAL A 93 -10.16 5.89 20.39
C VAL A 93 -11.64 6.21 20.28
N PHE A 94 -12.46 5.17 20.44
CA PHE A 94 -13.92 5.27 20.39
C PHE A 94 -14.55 4.88 21.74
N SER A 95 -15.68 5.51 22.07
CA SER A 95 -16.55 5.07 23.16
C SER A 95 -17.82 4.47 22.57
N ILE A 96 -17.95 3.13 22.67
CA ILE A 96 -19.09 2.40 22.11
C ILE A 96 -20.05 2.02 23.23
N THR A 97 -21.29 2.52 23.16
CA THR A 97 -22.34 2.23 24.15
C THR A 97 -22.54 0.71 24.30
N GLY A 98 -22.45 0.22 25.53
CA GLY A 98 -22.61 -1.21 25.86
C GLY A 98 -21.39 -2.10 25.58
N ARG A 99 -20.29 -1.56 25.01
CA ARG A 99 -19.02 -2.29 24.83
C ARG A 99 -17.85 -1.66 25.58
N GLY A 100 -17.89 -0.34 25.81
CA GLY A 100 -16.83 0.41 26.48
C GLY A 100 -15.92 1.16 25.51
N THR A 101 -14.71 1.47 25.97
CA THR A 101 -13.69 2.17 25.18
C THR A 101 -12.96 1.18 24.25
N VAL A 102 -12.83 1.54 22.98
CA VAL A 102 -12.13 0.76 21.95
C VAL A 102 -11.02 1.61 21.36
N ALA A 103 -9.76 1.21 21.59
CA ALA A 103 -8.61 1.76 20.89
C ALA A 103 -8.37 0.95 19.61
N THR A 104 -8.02 1.64 18.53
CA THR A 104 -7.73 1.04 17.22
C THR A 104 -6.29 1.33 16.82
N GLY A 105 -5.70 0.42 16.06
CA GLY A 105 -4.35 0.56 15.51
C GLY A 105 -3.85 -0.76 14.95
N ARG A 106 -2.75 -0.71 14.21
CA ARG A 106 -2.04 -1.91 13.77
C ARG A 106 -1.14 -2.43 14.88
N ILE A 107 -1.20 -3.74 15.17
CA ILE A 107 -0.23 -4.39 16.05
C ILE A 107 1.16 -4.31 15.39
N GLU A 108 2.09 -3.69 16.09
CA GLU A 108 3.48 -3.52 15.65
C GLU A 108 4.28 -4.79 15.93
N SER A 109 4.09 -5.40 17.11
CA SER A 109 4.76 -6.62 17.50
C SER A 109 3.96 -7.47 18.48
N GLY A 110 4.31 -8.76 18.55
CA GLY A 110 3.74 -9.73 19.48
C GLY A 110 2.34 -10.20 19.12
N VAL A 111 1.71 -10.86 20.08
CA VAL A 111 0.36 -11.41 20.00
C VAL A 111 -0.38 -11.03 21.27
N ILE A 112 -1.68 -10.72 21.14
CA ILE A 112 -2.58 -10.48 22.26
C ILE A 112 -3.84 -11.32 22.11
N ASN A 113 -4.33 -11.88 23.21
CA ASN A 113 -5.58 -12.61 23.27
C ASN A 113 -6.60 -11.88 24.15
N THR A 114 -7.87 -12.25 24.01
CA THR A 114 -8.92 -11.69 24.85
C THR A 114 -8.68 -12.02 26.32
N GLY A 115 -8.66 -11.00 27.17
CA GLY A 115 -8.47 -11.13 28.61
C GLY A 115 -7.02 -10.99 29.07
N ASP A 116 -6.06 -10.92 28.15
CA ASP A 116 -4.66 -10.63 28.50
C ASP A 116 -4.57 -9.22 29.11
N PRO A 117 -3.86 -9.05 30.25
CA PRO A 117 -3.63 -7.74 30.82
C PRO A 117 -2.70 -6.93 29.91
N VAL A 118 -2.96 -5.62 29.82
CA VAL A 118 -2.16 -4.67 29.04
C VAL A 118 -1.89 -3.40 29.82
N ASP A 119 -0.76 -2.78 29.53
CA ASP A 119 -0.42 -1.44 30.00
C ASP A 119 -0.58 -0.44 28.86
N ILE A 120 -1.26 0.68 29.13
CA ILE A 120 -1.30 1.82 28.21
C ILE A 120 -0.13 2.73 28.55
N VAL A 121 0.91 2.71 27.70
CA VAL A 121 2.16 3.43 27.92
C VAL A 121 2.27 4.59 26.93
N GLY A 122 2.46 5.79 27.44
CA GLY A 122 2.53 7.03 26.67
C GLY A 122 1.92 8.19 27.45
N MET A 123 2.35 9.41 27.17
CA MET A 123 1.63 10.61 27.66
C MET A 123 0.46 10.84 26.72
N GLY A 124 -0.75 10.91 27.29
CA GLY A 124 -1.98 11.19 26.54
C GLY A 124 -1.96 12.54 25.81
#